data_AF-A0A7L4PCW4-F1
#
_entry.id   AF-A0A7L4PCW4-F1
#
_cell.length_a   1.000
_cell.length_b   1.000
_cell.length_c   1.000
_cell.angle_alpha   90.00
_cell.angle_beta   90.00
_cell.angle_gamma   90.00
#
_symmetry.space_group_name_H-M   'P 1'
#
loop_
_entity.id
_entity.type
_entity.pdbx_description
1 polymer ?
#
loop_
_entity_poly.entity_id
_entity_poly.type
_entity_poly.pdbx_seq_one_letter_code
_entity_poly.pdbx_strand_id
1 'polypeptide(L)' 'MKGAVLMVLSLVAVALGGLALVSTLSKPSLDSIILARDLAISATAVATGIVAPLLHRKFTEDSEEKVSNN' A
#
# COMPACT_ATOMS: atom_id res chain seq x y z
N MET A 1 4.73 -12.35 14.93
CA MET A 1 5.83 -11.48 14.42
C MET A 1 5.60 -11.02 12.98
N LYS A 2 5.29 -11.91 12.03
CA LYS A 2 5.11 -11.58 10.60
C LYS A 2 4.03 -10.52 10.31
N GLY A 3 2.84 -10.63 10.93
CA GLY A 3 1.76 -9.68 10.71
C GLY A 3 2.05 -8.26 11.22
N ALA A 4 2.78 -8.12 12.33
CA ALA A 4 3.17 -6.80 12.87
C ALA A 4 4.14 -6.08 11.94
N VAL A 5 5.11 -6.80 11.36
CA VAL A 5 6.03 -6.24 10.36
C VAL A 5 5.28 -5.79 9.11
N LEU A 6 4.31 -6.60 8.64
CA LEU A 6 3.46 -6.23 7.51
C LEU A 6 2.64 -4.97 7.79
N MET A 7 2.04 -4.84 8.98
CA MET A 7 1.30 -3.62 9.35
C MET A 7 2.19 -2.38 9.36
N VAL A 8 3.40 -2.48 9.95
CA VAL A 8 4.35 -1.35 9.97
C VAL A 8 4.76 -0.99 8.55
N LEU A 9 5.10 -1.98 7.70
CA LEU A 9 5.50 -1.74 6.32
C LEU A 9 4.37 -1.13 5.48
N SER A 10 3.13 -1.58 5.69
CA SER A 10 1.94 -1.01 5.09
C SER A 10 1.73 0.44 5.50
N LEU A 11 1.89 0.77 6.77
CA LEU A 11 1.76 2.13 7.28
C LEU A 11 2.84 3.04 6.66
N VAL A 12 4.08 2.57 6.60
CA VAL A 12 5.18 3.27 5.94
C VAL A 12 4.89 3.49 4.45
N ALA A 13 4.37 2.48 3.74
CA ALA A 13 4.02 2.60 2.33
C ALA A 13 2.91 3.65 2.09
N VAL A 14 1.87 3.67 2.93
CA VAL A 14 0.82 4.71 2.87
C VAL A 14 1.39 6.10 3.17
N ALA A 15 2.22 6.23 4.20
CA ALA A 15 2.80 7.52 4.58
C ALA A 15 3.71 8.09 3.48
N LEU A 16 4.63 7.26 2.95
CA LEU A 16 5.54 7.68 1.88
C LEU A 16 4.81 7.92 0.56
N GLY A 17 3.87 7.04 0.20
CA GLY A 17 3.04 7.20 -1.00
C GLY A 17 2.17 8.45 -0.93
N GLY A 18 1.52 8.69 0.21
CA GLY A 18 0.70 9.87 0.45
C GLY A 18 1.52 11.16 0.43
N LEU A 19 2.70 11.16 1.06
CA LEU A 19 3.62 12.29 1.02
C LEU A 19 4.09 12.60 -0.41
N ALA A 20 4.47 11.57 -1.17
CA ALA A 20 4.86 11.73 -2.57
C ALA A 20 3.69 12.24 -3.42
N LEU A 21 2.49 11.72 -3.21
CA LEU A 21 1.29 12.16 -3.90
C LEU A 21 0.99 13.64 -3.64
N VAL A 22 1.01 14.07 -2.38
CA VAL A 22 0.84 15.48 -2.00
C VAL A 22 1.94 16.34 -2.63
N SER A 23 3.19 15.87 -2.64
CA SER A 23 4.31 16.59 -3.25
C SER A 23 4.11 16.78 -4.76
N THR A 24 3.75 15.72 -5.47
CA THR A 24 3.48 15.71 -6.92
C THR A 24 2.34 16.66 -7.28
N LEU A 25 1.26 16.69 -6.47
CA LEU A 25 0.13 17.59 -6.69
C LEU A 25 0.42 19.04 -6.30
N SER A 26 1.30 19.27 -5.32
CA SER A 26 1.65 20.62 -4.85
C SER A 26 2.61 21.36 -5.78
N LYS A 27 3.52 20.62 -6.43
CA LYS A 27 4.45 21.16 -7.43
C LYS A 27 4.45 20.27 -8.67
N PRO A 28 3.40 20.34 -9.51
CA PRO A 28 3.29 19.48 -10.67
C PRO A 28 4.37 19.79 -11.69
N SER A 29 4.96 18.74 -12.25
CA SER A 29 5.92 18.81 -13.35
C SER A 29 5.23 19.34 -14.62
N LEU A 30 5.94 20.17 -15.39
CA LEU A 30 5.46 20.67 -16.69
C LEU A 30 5.41 19.55 -17.76
N ASP A 31 6.24 18.52 -17.60
CA ASP A 31 6.20 17.31 -18.43
C ASP A 31 5.13 16.34 -17.90
N SER A 32 4.11 16.11 -18.73
CA SER A 32 2.99 15.22 -18.42
C SER A 32 3.41 13.75 -18.24
N ILE A 33 4.49 13.30 -18.89
CA ILE A 33 4.98 11.92 -18.76
C ILE A 33 5.60 11.72 -17.37
N ILE A 34 6.41 12.68 -16.92
CA ILE A 34 7.02 12.65 -15.59
C ILE A 34 5.94 12.75 -14.51
N LEU A 35 4.96 13.65 -14.69
CA LEU A 35 3.83 13.78 -13.79
C LEU A 35 3.04 12.47 -13.65
N ALA A 36 2.69 11.83 -14.77
CA ALA A 36 1.94 10.58 -14.76
C ALA A 36 2.72 9.45 -14.07
N ARG A 37 4.03 9.36 -14.29
CA ARG A 37 4.90 8.39 -13.63
C ARG A 37 4.93 8.59 -12.11
N ASP A 38 5.19 9.81 -11.66
CA ASP A 38 5.30 10.10 -10.23
C ASP A 38 3.94 9.94 -9.53
N LEU A 39 2.86 10.27 -10.22
CA LEU A 39 1.50 10.03 -9.76
C LEU A 39 1.18 8.53 -9.67
N ALA A 40 1.55 7.74 -10.69
CA ALA A 40 1.32 6.30 -10.70
C ALA A 40 2.12 5.58 -9.60
N ILE A 41 3.38 5.97 -9.40
CA ILE A 41 4.24 5.38 -8.35
C ILE A 41 3.66 5.69 -6.96
N SER A 42 3.30 6.95 -6.70
CA SER A 42 2.73 7.35 -5.41
C SER A 42 1.36 6.71 -5.16
N ALA A 43 0.48 6.68 -6.16
CA ALA A 43 -0.81 6.01 -6.07
C ALA A 43 -0.67 4.50 -5.81
N THR A 44 0.25 3.83 -6.51
CA THR A 44 0.51 2.39 -6.31
C THR A 44 1.05 2.12 -4.91
N ALA A 45 1.96 2.96 -4.39
CA ALA A 45 2.48 2.83 -3.04
C ALA A 45 1.37 2.93 -1.97
N VAL A 46 0.47 3.89 -2.10
CA VAL A 46 -0.71 4.02 -1.21
C VAL A 46 -1.62 2.81 -1.35
N ALA A 47 -1.95 2.40 -2.58
CA ALA A 47 -2.81 1.25 -2.83
C ALA A 47 -2.23 -0.04 -2.23
N THR A 48 -0.93 -0.31 -2.43
CA THR A 48 -0.25 -1.46 -1.82
C THR A 48 -0.27 -1.37 -0.30
N GLY A 49 -0.02 -0.20 0.29
CA GLY A 49 -0.08 0.00 1.73
C GLY A 49 -1.45 -0.33 2.33
N ILE A 50 -2.55 -0.01 1.64
CA ILE A 50 -3.93 -0.31 2.05
C ILE A 50 -4.30 -1.77 1.77
N VAL A 51 -3.92 -2.31 0.61
CA VAL A 51 -4.35 -3.63 0.14
C VAL A 51 -3.54 -4.76 0.79
N ALA A 52 -2.25 -4.57 1.08
CA ALA A 52 -1.41 -5.58 1.72
C ALA A 52 -1.98 -6.13 3.06
N PRO A 53 -2.46 -5.31 4.02
CA PRO A 53 -3.02 -5.84 5.26
C PRO A 53 -4.37 -6.51 5.03
N LEU A 54 -5.17 -6.04 4.07
CA LEU A 54 -6.45 -6.66 3.70
C LEU A 54 -6.24 -8.06 3.12
N LEU A 55 -5.30 -8.21 2.20
CA LEU A 55 -4.93 -9.51 1.64
C LEU A 55 -4.31 -10.41 2.71
N HIS A 56 -3.45 -9.85 3.57
CA HIS A 56 -2.86 -10.62 4.65
C HIS A 56 -3.92 -11.18 5.61
N ARG A 57 -4.92 -10.37 5.98
CA ARG A 57 -6.04 -10.81 6.80
C ARG A 57 -6.86 -11.88 6.10
N LYS A 58 -7.27 -11.63 4.86
CA LYS A 58 -8.07 -12.59 4.09
C LYS A 58 -7.39 -13.96 4.00
N PHE A 59 -6.14 -14.02 3.59
CA PHE A 59 -5.46 -15.31 3.40
C PHE A 59 -4.92 -15.94 4.69
N THR A 60 -4.84 -15.20 5.80
CA THR A 60 -4.45 -15.73 7.12
C THR A 60 -5.66 -16.21 7.92
N GLU A 61 -6.76 -15.44 7.95
CA GLU A 61 -8.00 -15.81 8.64
C GLU A 61 -8.70 -16.99 7.92
N ASP A 62 -8.74 -16.99 6.57
CA ASP A 62 -9.30 -18.11 5.78
C ASP A 62 -8.51 -19.43 5.98
N SER A 63 -7.28 -19.36 6.51
CA SER A 63 -6.44 -20.54 6.78
C SER A 63 -6.73 -21.18 8.14
N GLU A 64 -7.23 -20.44 9.12
CA GLU A 64 -7.57 -20.98 10.45
C GLU A 64 -8.96 -21.64 10.46
N GLU A 65 -9.91 -21.14 9.67
CA GLU A 65 -11.24 -21.74 9.54
C GLU A 65 -11.21 -23.12 8.87
N LYS A 66 -10.23 -23.42 8.01
CA LYS A 66 -10.09 -24.75 7.38
C LYS A 66 -9.47 -25.82 8.28
N VAL A 67 -8.73 -25.46 9.32
CA VAL A 67 -8.03 -26.42 10.20
C VAL A 67 -8.92 -26.87 11.36
N SER A 68 -9.89 -26.07 11.79
CA SER A 68 -10.80 -26.42 12.90
C SER A 68 -11.93 -27.41 12.50
N ASN A 69 -12.05 -27.75 11.22
CA ASN A 69 -13.21 -28.46 10.67
C ASN A 69 -12.87 -29.89 10.18
N ASN A 70 -11.70 -30.40 10.53
CA ASN A 70 -11.23 -31.75 10.20
C ASN A 70 -10.62 -32.43 11.43
#